data_AF-A0A0F9GME0-F1
#
_entry.id   AF-A0A0F9GME0-F1
#
_cell.length_a   1.000
_cell.length_b   1.000
_cell.length_c   1.000
_cell.angle_alpha   90.00
_cell.angle_beta   90.00
_cell.angle_gamma   90.00
#
_symmetry.space_group_name_H-M   'P 1'
#
loop_
_entity.id
_entity.type
_entity.pdbx_description
1 polymer ?
#
loop_
_entity_poly.entity_id
_entity_poly.type
_entity_poly.pdbx_seq_one_letter_code
_entity_poly.pdbx_strand_id
1 'polypeptide(L)'
;KFTVTAASGDTLIAGNLTVSGTGPHAIGGAVDVQVGLFVQGAVGSGFIYGTRFAQDFTGVVDTSAAGLYISPTITEAASGAHPLICTLLLSEPAIVGAGATTTIASTLYIADAPTEGATNTALYVASGAVNFQDTLLVVDNVGIGAAVSASTFVASGAATTAKASLRAPHGSAPTSPVNGDMWTTTAGLYVRINGGTVGPLS
;
A
#
# COMPACT_ATOMS: atom_id res chain seq x y z
N LYS A 1 -21.32 -31.36 -17.49
CA LYS A 1 -21.54 -30.09 -16.74
C LYS A 1 -22.22 -30.45 -15.44
N PHE A 2 -21.52 -30.38 -14.31
CA PHE A 2 -22.08 -30.59 -12.99
C PHE A 2 -22.49 -29.21 -12.44
N THR A 3 -23.74 -29.06 -12.03
CA THR A 3 -24.26 -27.81 -11.45
C THR A 3 -24.92 -28.17 -10.13
N VAL A 4 -24.45 -27.55 -9.05
CA VAL A 4 -25.08 -27.65 -7.74
C VAL A 4 -25.93 -26.42 -7.54
N THR A 5 -27.22 -26.61 -7.29
CA THR A 5 -28.17 -25.55 -6.97
C THR A 5 -28.88 -25.95 -5.68
N ALA A 6 -28.49 -25.35 -4.56
CA ALA A 6 -29.20 -25.53 -3.29
C ALA A 6 -30.32 -24.48 -3.22
N ALA A 7 -31.58 -24.92 -3.22
CA ALA A 7 -32.75 -24.04 -3.13
C ALA A 7 -32.96 -23.50 -1.69
N SER A 8 -32.37 -24.14 -0.68
CA SER A 8 -32.30 -23.67 0.70
C SER A 8 -31.22 -24.44 1.46
N GLY A 9 -30.50 -23.78 2.37
CA GLY A 9 -29.46 -24.40 3.20
C GLY A 9 -28.06 -24.38 2.60
N ASP A 10 -27.09 -24.93 3.33
CA ASP A 10 -25.67 -24.88 2.97
C ASP A 10 -25.32 -25.96 1.94
N THR A 11 -24.44 -25.63 1.00
CA THR A 11 -23.75 -26.63 0.19
C THR A 11 -22.41 -26.93 0.83
N LEU A 12 -22.29 -28.09 1.51
CA LEU A 12 -21.06 -28.53 2.14
C LEU A 12 -20.31 -29.53 1.25
N ILE A 13 -19.02 -29.27 1.00
CA ILE A 13 -18.08 -30.26 0.47
C ILE A 13 -17.21 -30.72 1.63
N ALA A 14 -17.49 -31.91 2.14
CA ALA A 14 -16.81 -32.45 3.32
C ALA A 14 -15.38 -32.94 3.04
N GLY A 15 -15.02 -33.11 1.76
CA GLY A 15 -13.67 -33.42 1.31
C GLY A 15 -13.00 -32.23 0.63
N ASN A 16 -11.94 -32.49 -0.15
CA ASN A 16 -11.27 -31.45 -0.92
C ASN A 16 -12.13 -31.03 -2.11
N LEU A 17 -12.34 -29.72 -2.28
CA LEU A 17 -12.75 -29.17 -3.55
C LEU A 17 -11.50 -29.00 -4.43
N THR A 18 -11.21 -30.01 -5.26
CA THR A 18 -10.17 -29.92 -6.29
C THR A 18 -10.84 -29.67 -7.64
N VAL A 19 -10.52 -28.55 -8.27
CA VAL A 19 -11.06 -28.23 -9.60
C VAL A 19 -9.89 -28.08 -10.58
N SER A 20 -9.76 -29.04 -11.48
CA SER A 20 -8.62 -29.15 -12.39
C SER A 20 -9.09 -29.55 -13.79
N GLY A 21 -8.60 -28.84 -14.82
CA GLY A 21 -8.68 -29.27 -16.20
C GLY A 21 -7.78 -28.42 -17.10
N THR A 22 -7.90 -28.55 -18.43
CA THR A 22 -7.28 -27.68 -19.46
C THR A 22 -8.35 -26.85 -20.22
N GLY A 23 -8.30 -25.50 -20.13
CA GLY A 23 -9.47 -24.58 -20.34
C GLY A 23 -9.58 -23.49 -19.23
N PRO A 24 -10.60 -22.62 -19.15
CA PRO A 24 -10.68 -21.61 -18.08
C PRO A 24 -11.17 -22.26 -16.77
N HIS A 25 -10.26 -22.90 -16.02
CA HIS A 25 -10.64 -23.68 -14.84
C HIS A 25 -10.93 -22.81 -13.62
N ALA A 26 -12.13 -23.02 -13.06
CA ALA A 26 -12.39 -23.00 -11.63
C ALA A 26 -12.21 -21.65 -10.92
N ILE A 27 -13.06 -20.66 -11.10
CA ILE A 27 -14.49 -20.57 -10.78
C ILE A 27 -15.03 -19.48 -11.76
N GLY A 28 -16.34 -19.28 -11.94
CA GLY A 28 -16.86 -18.28 -12.89
C GLY A 28 -16.94 -18.70 -14.38
N GLY A 29 -16.72 -19.98 -14.70
CA GLY A 29 -16.54 -20.47 -16.08
C GLY A 29 -17.47 -19.87 -17.16
N ALA A 30 -16.88 -19.43 -18.27
CA ALA A 30 -17.44 -19.07 -19.59
C ALA A 30 -18.65 -18.11 -19.69
N VAL A 31 -19.37 -17.80 -18.60
CA VAL A 31 -20.55 -16.92 -18.62
C VAL A 31 -20.23 -15.55 -18.03
N ASP A 32 -19.27 -15.46 -17.11
CA ASP A 32 -18.76 -14.19 -16.61
C ASP A 32 -17.39 -13.90 -17.27
N VAL A 33 -17.38 -12.94 -18.19
CA VAL A 33 -16.15 -12.49 -18.88
C VAL A 33 -15.33 -11.53 -18.02
N GLN A 34 -15.80 -11.20 -16.81
CA GLN A 34 -15.23 -10.17 -15.94
C GLN A 34 -14.62 -10.74 -14.65
N VAL A 35 -15.14 -11.86 -14.11
CA VAL A 35 -14.73 -12.38 -12.78
C VAL A 35 -14.48 -13.90 -12.76
N GLY A 36 -13.31 -14.30 -12.23
CA GLY A 36 -12.94 -15.72 -12.04
C GLY A 36 -13.23 -16.31 -10.65
N LEU A 37 -13.51 -15.49 -9.64
CA LEU A 37 -14.01 -15.94 -8.33
C LEU A 37 -14.94 -14.86 -7.80
N PHE A 38 -16.22 -15.20 -7.63
CA PHE A 38 -17.23 -14.25 -7.16
C PHE A 38 -17.79 -14.70 -5.82
N VAL A 39 -17.50 -13.93 -4.77
CA VAL A 39 -17.97 -14.14 -3.41
C VAL A 39 -18.76 -12.88 -3.02
N GLN A 40 -20.07 -13.02 -2.87
CA GLN A 40 -20.99 -11.91 -2.60
C GLN A 40 -22.07 -12.31 -1.58
N GLY A 41 -22.60 -11.31 -0.87
CA GLY A 41 -23.69 -11.49 0.10
C GLY A 41 -23.60 -10.50 1.26
N ALA A 42 -24.71 -10.28 1.96
CA ALA A 42 -24.71 -9.51 3.20
C ALA A 42 -24.37 -10.43 4.39
N VAL A 43 -23.44 -9.99 5.23
CA VAL A 43 -23.05 -10.67 6.47
C VAL A 43 -23.30 -9.73 7.65
N GLY A 44 -23.77 -10.26 8.78
CA GLY A 44 -24.10 -9.47 9.97
C GLY A 44 -23.70 -10.17 11.26
N SER A 45 -22.83 -9.54 12.06
CA SER A 45 -22.41 -9.94 13.40
C SER A 45 -21.74 -8.76 14.12
N GLY A 46 -21.31 -8.92 15.37
CA GLY A 46 -20.52 -7.90 16.07
C GLY A 46 -19.09 -7.73 15.57
N PHE A 47 -18.52 -8.75 14.93
CA PHE A 47 -17.17 -8.74 14.34
C PHE A 47 -17.16 -9.54 13.03
N ILE A 48 -16.95 -8.84 11.93
CA ILE A 48 -17.24 -9.35 10.58
C ILE A 48 -15.99 -9.33 9.71
N TYR A 49 -15.78 -10.41 8.97
CA TYR A 49 -14.90 -10.45 7.80
C TYR A 49 -15.75 -10.79 6.57
N GLY A 50 -15.62 -10.05 5.48
CA GLY A 50 -16.27 -10.40 4.21
C GLY A 50 -15.71 -11.71 3.64
N THR A 51 -14.38 -11.85 3.66
CA THR A 51 -13.64 -13.07 3.33
C THR A 51 -12.45 -13.18 4.28
N ARG A 52 -12.16 -14.37 4.80
CA ARG A 52 -11.01 -14.63 5.68
C ARG A 52 -10.24 -15.86 5.20
N PHE A 53 -8.92 -15.70 5.07
CA PHE A 53 -7.98 -16.80 4.86
C PHE A 53 -7.20 -17.01 6.16
N ALA A 54 -7.47 -18.11 6.87
CA ALA A 54 -6.82 -18.44 8.15
C ALA A 54 -6.27 -19.86 8.06
N GLN A 55 -4.97 -19.98 7.85
CA GLN A 55 -4.25 -21.25 7.75
C GLN A 55 -3.00 -21.20 8.62
N ASP A 56 -2.75 -22.29 9.35
CA ASP A 56 -1.51 -22.49 10.09
C ASP A 56 -0.58 -23.37 9.25
N PHE A 57 0.67 -22.95 9.05
CA PHE A 57 1.69 -23.74 8.35
C PHE A 57 3.08 -23.55 8.98
N THR A 58 3.90 -24.60 8.90
CA THR A 58 5.28 -24.60 9.37
C THR A 58 6.23 -24.49 8.19
N GLY A 59 7.05 -23.44 8.16
CA GLY A 59 8.08 -23.29 7.15
C GLY A 59 9.19 -24.35 7.29
N VAL A 60 9.81 -24.71 6.17
CA VAL A 60 11.01 -25.56 6.15
C VAL A 60 12.25 -24.66 6.09
N VAL A 61 13.34 -25.06 6.75
CA VAL A 61 14.62 -24.32 6.74
C VAL A 61 15.09 -24.10 5.29
N ASP A 62 15.66 -22.91 5.03
CA ASP A 62 16.17 -22.47 3.72
C ASP A 62 15.11 -22.41 2.60
N THR A 63 13.82 -22.33 2.95
CA THR A 63 12.72 -22.15 1.99
C THR A 63 11.90 -20.89 2.29
N SER A 64 11.15 -20.42 1.29
CA SER A 64 10.19 -19.34 1.44
C SER A 64 8.80 -19.89 1.75
N ALA A 65 8.06 -19.21 2.62
CA ALA A 65 6.67 -19.52 2.91
C ALA A 65 5.81 -18.25 2.77
N ALA A 66 4.61 -18.37 2.19
CA ALA A 66 3.70 -17.27 1.97
C ALA A 66 2.27 -17.70 2.30
N GLY A 67 1.56 -16.93 3.12
CA GLY A 67 0.14 -17.18 3.40
C GLY A 67 -0.77 -16.84 2.22
N LEU A 68 -0.33 -15.95 1.34
CA LEU A 68 -1.00 -15.60 0.09
C LEU A 68 0.05 -15.28 -0.98
N TYR A 69 -0.06 -15.91 -2.15
CA TYR A 69 0.82 -15.67 -3.29
C TYR A 69 -0.03 -15.39 -4.54
N ILE A 70 0.11 -14.19 -5.12
CA ILE A 70 -0.64 -13.74 -6.30
C ILE A 70 0.36 -13.43 -7.41
N SER A 71 0.38 -14.25 -8.46
CA SER A 71 1.36 -14.14 -9.55
C SER A 71 0.72 -14.50 -10.90
N PRO A 72 -0.15 -13.64 -11.45
CA PRO A 72 -0.79 -13.88 -12.73
C PRO A 72 0.16 -13.50 -13.88
N THR A 73 0.01 -14.20 -15.01
CA THR A 73 0.47 -13.68 -16.31
C THR A 73 -0.66 -12.90 -16.94
N ILE A 74 -0.46 -11.60 -17.18
CA ILE A 74 -1.41 -10.73 -17.90
C ILE A 74 -0.82 -10.42 -19.28
N THR A 75 -1.58 -10.68 -20.34
CA THR A 75 -1.22 -10.31 -21.71
C THR A 75 -2.05 -9.12 -22.15
N GLU A 76 -1.39 -8.04 -22.55
CA GLU A 76 -2.07 -6.84 -23.05
C GLU A 76 -2.62 -7.04 -24.48
N ALA A 77 -3.60 -6.22 -24.86
CA ALA A 77 -4.10 -6.16 -26.23
C ALA A 77 -3.03 -5.64 -27.20
N ALA A 78 -3.03 -6.15 -28.45
CA ALA A 78 -2.06 -5.78 -29.48
C ALA A 78 -2.13 -4.31 -29.93
N SER A 79 -3.22 -3.60 -29.61
CA SER A 79 -3.40 -2.17 -29.90
C SER A 79 -4.36 -1.51 -28.91
N GLY A 80 -4.34 -0.17 -28.85
CA GLY A 80 -5.14 0.63 -27.92
C GLY A 80 -4.38 1.01 -26.65
N ALA A 81 -5.10 1.58 -25.67
CA ALA A 81 -4.54 1.93 -24.37
C ALA A 81 -5.35 1.24 -23.27
N HIS A 82 -4.66 0.61 -22.32
CA HIS A 82 -5.27 0.09 -21.11
C HIS A 82 -5.22 1.18 -20.04
N PRO A 83 -6.36 1.65 -19.50
CA PRO A 83 -6.36 2.70 -18.48
C PRO A 83 -5.72 2.22 -17.16
N LEU A 84 -5.75 0.91 -16.89
CA LEU A 84 -5.12 0.29 -15.74
C LEU A 84 -4.84 -1.19 -16.00
N ILE A 85 -3.62 -1.64 -15.73
CA ILE A 85 -3.24 -3.05 -15.59
C ILE A 85 -2.53 -3.18 -14.24
N CYS A 86 -2.98 -4.08 -13.38
CA CYS A 86 -2.37 -4.33 -12.08
C CYS A 86 -2.62 -5.75 -11.60
N THR A 87 -1.78 -6.23 -10.68
CA THR A 87 -1.97 -7.53 -10.02
C THR A 87 -3.06 -7.48 -8.94
N LEU A 88 -3.19 -6.33 -8.25
CA LEU A 88 -4.17 -6.12 -7.19
C LEU A 88 -4.76 -4.71 -7.31
N LEU A 89 -6.09 -4.63 -7.37
CA LEU A 89 -6.85 -3.38 -7.29
C LEU A 89 -7.66 -3.37 -6.00
N LEU A 90 -7.54 -2.30 -5.23
CA LEU A 90 -8.34 -2.04 -4.03
C LEU A 90 -9.11 -0.74 -4.24
N SER A 91 -10.42 -0.78 -3.99
CA SER A 91 -11.30 0.40 -4.04
C SER A 91 -11.69 0.82 -2.63
N GLU A 92 -12.02 2.10 -2.44
CA GLU A 92 -12.45 2.58 -1.13
C GLU A 92 -13.69 1.83 -0.62
N PRO A 93 -13.80 1.60 0.70
CA PRO A 93 -15.02 1.04 1.26
C PRO A 93 -16.16 2.06 1.24
N ALA A 94 -17.31 1.67 0.70
CA ALA A 94 -18.54 2.48 0.72
C ALA A 94 -19.22 2.41 2.11
N ILE A 95 -18.71 3.17 3.08
CA ILE A 95 -19.25 3.20 4.44
C ILE A 95 -20.53 4.05 4.46
N VAL A 96 -21.69 3.41 4.63
CA VAL A 96 -22.97 4.11 4.82
C VAL A 96 -23.17 4.42 6.30
N GLY A 97 -22.99 5.69 6.69
CA GLY A 97 -23.09 6.11 8.09
C GLY A 97 -24.52 6.00 8.63
N ALA A 98 -24.72 5.21 9.69
CA ALA A 98 -26.00 5.08 10.41
C ALA A 98 -26.00 5.78 11.79
N GLY A 99 -25.05 6.69 12.04
CA GLY A 99 -24.96 7.49 13.28
C GLY A 99 -23.88 7.06 14.28
N ALA A 100 -23.09 6.01 13.99
CA ALA A 100 -21.95 5.62 14.80
C ALA A 100 -20.65 6.36 14.40
N THR A 101 -19.73 6.53 15.36
CA THR A 101 -18.39 7.09 15.09
C THR A 101 -17.47 6.02 14.51
N THR A 102 -16.81 6.35 13.39
CA THR A 102 -15.74 5.52 12.79
C THR A 102 -14.39 6.08 13.20
N THR A 103 -13.60 5.33 13.98
CA THR A 103 -12.28 5.78 14.45
C THR A 103 -11.21 5.71 13.36
N ILE A 104 -11.16 4.58 12.62
CA ILE A 104 -10.21 4.34 11.54
C ILE A 104 -11.00 3.78 10.36
N ALA A 105 -10.82 4.37 9.18
CA ALA A 105 -11.29 3.84 7.91
C ALA A 105 -10.13 3.91 6.92
N SER A 106 -9.80 2.80 6.28
CA SER A 106 -8.77 2.74 5.25
C SER A 106 -9.12 1.69 4.20
N THR A 107 -8.61 1.89 2.98
CA THR A 107 -8.71 0.90 1.90
C THR A 107 -7.81 -0.32 2.15
N LEU A 108 -6.64 -0.07 2.74
CA LEU A 108 -5.71 -1.10 3.22
C LEU A 108 -5.35 -0.78 4.66
N TYR A 109 -5.49 -1.76 5.55
CA TYR A 109 -5.07 -1.66 6.94
C TYR A 109 -3.99 -2.70 7.21
N ILE A 110 -2.84 -2.25 7.72
CA ILE A 110 -1.75 -3.11 8.17
C ILE A 110 -1.55 -2.76 9.64
N ALA A 111 -1.82 -3.72 10.52
CA ALA A 111 -1.80 -3.47 11.96
C ALA A 111 -0.37 -3.21 12.44
N ASP A 112 0.56 -4.09 12.08
CA ASP A 112 1.93 -4.09 12.60
C ASP A 112 2.91 -4.74 11.62
N ALA A 113 4.21 -4.52 11.84
CA ALA A 113 5.29 -5.28 11.24
C ALA A 113 5.60 -6.55 12.05
N PRO A 114 6.17 -7.61 11.44
CA PRO A 114 6.69 -8.77 12.19
C PRO A 114 7.86 -8.36 13.10
N THR A 115 8.27 -9.23 14.03
CA THR A 115 9.36 -8.92 14.99
C THR A 115 10.54 -9.88 14.93
N GLU A 116 10.40 -10.99 14.21
CA GLU A 116 11.30 -12.14 14.27
C GLU A 116 12.39 -12.10 13.19
N GLY A 117 12.20 -11.30 12.13
CA GLY A 117 13.10 -11.22 11.00
C GLY A 117 14.28 -10.27 11.21
N ALA A 118 15.34 -10.46 10.41
CA ALA A 118 16.42 -9.48 10.30
C ALA A 118 15.94 -8.15 9.67
N THR A 119 14.88 -8.19 8.89
CA THR A 119 14.18 -7.02 8.35
C THR A 119 12.70 -7.13 8.67
N ASN A 120 12.25 -6.26 9.55
CA ASN A 120 10.89 -6.23 10.06
C ASN A 120 10.17 -4.99 9.53
N THR A 121 9.26 -5.19 8.59
CA THR A 121 8.54 -4.10 7.93
C THR A 121 7.09 -4.50 7.67
N ALA A 122 6.16 -3.58 7.92
CA ALA A 122 4.74 -3.75 7.61
C ALA A 122 4.50 -3.83 6.08
N LEU A 123 5.27 -3.06 5.31
CA LEU A 123 5.29 -3.08 3.85
C LEU A 123 6.74 -3.10 3.36
N TYR A 124 7.10 -4.08 2.54
CA TYR A 124 8.43 -4.22 1.96
C TYR A 124 8.38 -4.14 0.43
N VAL A 125 9.02 -3.12 -0.14
CA VAL A 125 9.19 -2.95 -1.58
C VAL A 125 10.67 -3.09 -1.90
N ALA A 126 11.08 -4.32 -2.27
CA ALA A 126 12.49 -4.67 -2.44
C ALA A 126 13.19 -3.88 -3.56
N SER A 127 12.44 -3.47 -4.58
CA SER A 127 12.93 -2.68 -5.71
C SER A 127 11.78 -1.96 -6.43
N GLY A 128 12.14 -1.01 -7.28
CA GLY A 128 11.18 -0.17 -8.02
C GLY A 128 10.81 1.11 -7.28
N ALA A 129 10.17 2.03 -7.99
CA ALA A 129 9.67 3.28 -7.42
C ALA A 129 8.28 3.07 -6.83
N VAL A 130 8.01 3.71 -5.69
CA VAL A 130 6.65 3.87 -5.15
C VAL A 130 6.16 5.26 -5.54
N ASN A 131 5.03 5.35 -6.24
CA ASN A 131 4.46 6.61 -6.69
C ASN A 131 3.26 6.99 -5.81
N PHE A 132 3.43 8.02 -4.97
CA PHE A 132 2.33 8.68 -4.27
C PHE A 132 2.02 9.98 -5.03
N GLN A 133 0.93 9.97 -5.81
CA GLN A 133 0.55 11.11 -6.67
C GLN A 133 0.00 12.32 -5.89
N ASP A 134 -0.34 12.10 -4.62
CA ASP A 134 -0.75 13.13 -3.67
C ASP A 134 0.15 13.02 -2.42
N THR A 135 -0.33 13.49 -1.28
CA THR A 135 0.42 13.64 -0.05
C THR A 135 0.71 12.29 0.61
N LEU A 136 1.97 12.07 0.98
CA LEU A 136 2.36 11.05 1.96
C LEU A 136 2.35 11.68 3.35
N LEU A 137 1.38 11.32 4.18
CA LEU A 137 1.36 11.68 5.60
C LEU A 137 2.19 10.65 6.40
N VAL A 138 3.20 11.12 7.11
CA VAL A 138 3.92 10.33 8.11
C VAL A 138 3.79 11.03 9.45
N VAL A 139 3.19 10.34 10.42
CA VAL A 139 2.87 10.90 11.74
C VAL A 139 4.11 10.95 12.64
N ASP A 140 5.07 10.05 12.40
CA ASP A 140 6.34 9.96 13.12
C ASP A 140 7.54 10.20 12.17
N ASN A 141 8.69 9.58 12.46
CA ASN A 141 9.95 9.82 11.76
C ASN A 141 9.95 9.32 10.32
N VAL A 142 10.53 10.11 9.41
CA VAL A 142 10.79 9.70 8.02
C VAL A 142 12.29 9.49 7.83
N GLY A 143 12.70 8.26 7.55
CA GLY A 143 14.04 7.98 7.04
C GLY A 143 14.10 8.20 5.52
N ILE A 144 15.01 9.05 5.04
CA ILE A 144 15.21 9.31 3.61
C ILE A 144 16.63 8.86 3.20
N GLY A 145 16.87 7.56 3.04
CA GLY A 145 18.11 7.08 2.40
C GLY A 145 19.34 6.88 3.30
N ALA A 146 19.16 6.75 4.60
CA ALA A 146 20.08 6.06 5.52
C ALA A 146 19.26 5.59 6.74
N ALA A 147 19.75 4.59 7.47
CA ALA A 147 19.08 3.93 8.60
C ALA A 147 18.27 4.92 9.49
N VAL A 148 17.08 4.50 9.91
CA VAL A 148 16.23 5.26 10.84
C VAL A 148 17.07 5.62 12.06
N SER A 149 17.28 6.90 12.29
CA SER A 149 18.00 7.38 13.47
C SER A 149 16.99 7.65 14.58
N ALA A 150 17.24 7.09 15.76
CA ALA A 150 16.45 7.40 16.95
C ALA A 150 16.69 8.84 17.47
N SER A 151 17.63 9.59 16.89
CA SER A 151 18.03 10.93 17.34
C SER A 151 17.89 12.05 16.30
N THR A 152 17.44 11.77 15.07
CA THR A 152 17.11 12.81 14.08
C THR A 152 15.79 12.52 13.38
N PHE A 153 14.99 13.57 13.15
CA PHE A 153 13.70 13.47 12.46
C PHE A 153 13.85 13.25 10.95
N VAL A 154 14.97 13.68 10.34
CA VAL A 154 15.26 13.49 8.91
C VAL A 154 16.73 13.10 8.73
N ALA A 155 16.96 11.94 8.13
CA ALA A 155 18.27 11.51 7.63
C ALA A 155 18.16 11.37 6.11
N SER A 156 18.94 12.17 5.36
CA SER A 156 19.01 12.12 3.90
C SER A 156 20.23 11.30 3.44
N GLY A 157 20.12 10.58 2.32
CA GLY A 157 21.28 9.95 1.67
C GLY A 157 22.40 10.97 1.32
N ALA A 158 23.64 10.48 1.23
CA ALA A 158 24.80 11.31 0.89
C ALA A 158 24.65 11.94 -0.51
N ALA A 159 25.02 13.22 -0.63
CA ALA A 159 25.03 13.91 -1.92
C ALA A 159 26.04 13.26 -2.87
N THR A 160 25.73 13.28 -4.17
CA THR A 160 26.63 12.90 -5.26
C THR A 160 26.87 14.10 -6.16
N THR A 161 27.82 13.99 -7.09
CA THR A 161 28.04 15.04 -8.11
C THR A 161 26.79 15.31 -8.96
N ALA A 162 25.86 14.35 -9.07
CA ALA A 162 24.62 14.49 -9.84
C ALA A 162 23.40 14.92 -8.98
N LYS A 163 23.42 14.74 -7.66
CA LYS A 163 22.26 14.92 -6.79
C LYS A 163 22.65 15.48 -5.43
N ALA A 164 22.08 16.64 -5.07
CA ALA A 164 22.17 17.19 -3.73
C ALA A 164 21.30 16.38 -2.75
N SER A 165 21.71 16.31 -1.47
CA SER A 165 20.90 15.67 -0.41
C SER A 165 19.58 16.39 -0.18
N LEU A 166 19.58 17.72 -0.27
CA LEU A 166 18.39 18.57 -0.19
C LEU A 166 18.46 19.63 -1.31
N ARG A 167 17.35 19.84 -2.00
CA ARG A 167 17.20 20.88 -3.02
C ARG A 167 16.01 21.76 -2.66
N ALA A 168 16.27 23.03 -2.38
CA ALA A 168 15.26 24.06 -2.20
C ALA A 168 15.31 25.05 -3.38
N PRO A 169 14.41 24.96 -4.38
CA PRO A 169 14.34 25.90 -5.49
C PRO A 169 14.13 27.35 -5.01
N HIS A 170 14.75 28.32 -5.70
CA HIS A 170 14.63 29.73 -5.32
C HIS A 170 13.22 30.26 -5.56
N GLY A 171 12.72 31.05 -4.60
CA GLY A 171 11.43 31.71 -4.67
C GLY A 171 11.45 33.12 -4.12
N SER A 172 10.26 33.63 -3.77
CA SER A 172 10.12 34.86 -3.00
C SER A 172 10.22 34.56 -1.51
N ALA A 173 10.70 35.53 -0.72
CA ALA A 173 10.74 35.38 0.73
C ALA A 173 9.31 35.29 1.31
N PRO A 174 9.04 34.41 2.28
CA PRO A 174 7.75 34.36 2.98
C PRO A 174 7.43 35.69 3.67
N THR A 175 6.14 36.07 3.68
CA THR A 175 5.66 37.31 4.32
C THR A 175 5.40 37.16 5.82
N SER A 176 5.33 35.92 6.33
CA SER A 176 5.15 35.61 7.75
C SER A 176 5.92 34.33 8.14
N PRO A 177 7.26 34.34 8.04
CA PRO A 177 8.09 33.17 8.34
C PRO A 177 8.09 32.83 9.84
N VAL A 178 7.99 31.55 10.16
CA VAL A 178 8.07 30.99 11.51
C VAL A 178 9.47 30.45 11.81
N ASN A 179 9.84 30.35 13.09
CA ASN A 179 11.17 29.86 13.48
C ASN A 179 11.38 28.43 12.97
N GLY A 180 12.52 28.20 12.30
CA GLY A 180 12.85 26.93 11.67
C GLY A 180 12.61 26.91 10.15
N ASP A 181 11.88 27.88 9.59
CA ASP A 181 11.73 28.01 8.14
C ASP A 181 13.10 28.22 7.48
N MET A 182 13.37 27.44 6.45
CA MET A 182 14.52 27.60 5.56
C MET A 182 14.00 27.80 4.14
N TRP A 183 14.44 28.85 3.46
CA TRP A 183 14.04 29.15 2.07
C TRP A 183 15.19 29.77 1.30
N THR A 184 15.11 29.70 -0.03
CA THR A 184 16.08 30.35 -0.91
C THR A 184 15.39 31.43 -1.71
N THR A 185 16.08 32.55 -1.92
CA THR A 185 15.74 33.52 -2.97
C THR A 185 16.86 33.54 -4.00
N THR A 186 16.75 34.37 -5.03
CA THR A 186 17.85 34.60 -5.97
C THR A 186 19.10 35.21 -5.30
N ALA A 187 18.98 35.77 -4.09
CA ALA A 187 20.08 36.33 -3.34
C ALA A 187 20.83 35.32 -2.45
N GLY A 188 20.25 34.14 -2.17
CA GLY A 188 20.89 33.09 -1.37
C GLY A 188 19.93 32.30 -0.49
N LEU A 189 20.50 31.54 0.46
CA LEU A 189 19.76 30.80 1.48
C LEU A 189 19.43 31.70 2.68
N TYR A 190 18.24 31.53 3.23
CA TYR A 190 17.75 32.22 4.41
C TYR A 190 17.19 31.23 5.41
N VAL A 191 17.25 31.59 6.69
CA VAL A 191 16.62 30.86 7.78
C VAL A 191 15.98 31.82 8.77
N ARG A 192 14.84 31.43 9.37
CA ARG A 192 14.20 32.18 10.44
C ARG A 192 14.61 31.62 11.80
N ILE A 193 15.29 32.43 12.62
CA ILE A 193 15.80 32.04 13.93
C ILE A 193 15.36 33.07 14.97
N ASN A 194 14.64 32.61 16.00
CA ASN A 194 14.20 33.41 17.14
C ASN A 194 13.59 34.78 16.76
N GLY A 195 12.73 34.81 15.74
CA GLY A 195 12.07 36.02 15.26
C GLY A 195 12.93 36.93 14.37
N GLY A 196 14.18 36.56 14.08
CA GLY A 196 15.07 37.23 13.13
C GLY A 196 15.25 36.42 11.84
N THR A 197 15.34 37.10 10.70
CA THR A 197 15.74 36.47 9.43
C THR A 197 17.25 36.54 9.30
N VAL A 198 17.90 35.39 9.13
CA VAL A 198 19.34 35.26 8.92
C VAL A 198 19.60 34.88 7.46
N GLY A 199 20.43 35.65 6.77
CA GLY A 199 20.75 35.49 5.35
C GLY A 199 20.81 36.84 4.61
N PRO A 200 21.19 36.87 3.32
CA PRO A 200 21.55 35.70 2.52
C PRO A 200 22.83 35.04 3.03
N LEU A 201 22.81 33.72 3.13
CA LEU A 201 23.99 32.89 3.36
C LEU A 201 24.61 32.56 2.00
N SER A 202 25.90 32.85 1.85
CA SER A 202 26.68 32.70 0.63
C SER A 202 27.89 31.80 0.86
#